data_AF-A0A3N5R762-F1
#
_entry.id   AF-A0A3N5R762-F1
#
_cell.length_a   1.000
_cell.length_b   1.000
_cell.length_c   1.000
_cell.angle_alpha   90.00
_cell.angle_beta   90.00
_cell.angle_gamma   90.00
#
_symmetry.space_group_name_H-M   'P 1'
#
loop_
_entity.id
_entity.type
_entity.pdbx_description
1 polymer ?
#
loop_
_entity_poly.entity_id
_entity_poly.type
_entity_poly.pdbx_seq_one_letter_code
_entity_poly.pdbx_strand_id
1 'polypeptide(L)'
;MNKSKKVIFVVSVYLLSVIVMMNVSNNSLGAVQELSEIPEAKSIYDTETMHLPKSVGYFVVLIANEAHEDWSEEKHKLLTDHNPYFVPTHIVLPKGTAIVFLNADAPWNTPHPHMINLEDSSGNVIYSTGKMEYADASDSKVLPSGNYSIIDTEYDWMKGSITVTEENSTGNEIVGGFYSPSHEVSNKLDNDGIVHPGWLGYYESEFPKNGFNILSKYNFNYNTCSYCEGKFWPDNKTGEHTLLIFSTNQPLIEAIEKLQKLVKDNVYI
;
A
#
# COMPACT_ATOMS: atom_id res chain seq x y z
N MET A 1 -72.83 5.37 -56.49
CA MET A 1 -72.10 5.63 -57.76
C MET A 1 -70.62 5.36 -57.55
N ASN A 2 -69.94 4.75 -58.52
CA ASN A 2 -68.48 4.78 -58.84
C ASN A 2 -67.43 4.92 -57.70
N LYS A 3 -66.30 4.20 -57.70
CA LYS A 3 -65.73 3.22 -58.66
C LYS A 3 -64.60 2.45 -57.96
N SER A 4 -64.43 1.17 -58.29
CA SER A 4 -63.25 0.39 -57.90
C SER A 4 -62.00 0.79 -58.71
N LYS A 5 -60.86 0.95 -58.04
CA LYS A 5 -59.49 0.63 -58.50
C LYS A 5 -58.65 0.26 -57.26
N LYS A 6 -58.38 -1.03 -57.01
CA LYS A 6 -57.32 -1.92 -57.55
C LYS A 6 -55.96 -1.75 -56.83
N VAL A 7 -55.55 -2.59 -55.86
CA VAL A 7 -54.96 -3.98 -55.84
C VAL A 7 -53.46 -3.92 -55.44
N ILE A 8 -52.95 -4.99 -54.77
CA ILE A 8 -51.56 -5.36 -54.38
C ILE A 8 -51.20 -4.93 -52.93
N PHE A 9 -50.71 -5.77 -51.99
CA PHE A 9 -50.55 -7.25 -51.87
C PHE A 9 -50.68 -7.62 -50.34
N VAL A 10 -51.03 -8.85 -49.89
CA VAL A 10 -50.22 -10.07 -49.62
C VAL A 10 -48.92 -9.77 -48.83
N VAL A 11 -48.64 -10.28 -47.62
CA VAL A 11 -48.72 -11.67 -47.08
C VAL A 11 -49.19 -11.69 -45.61
N SER A 12 -49.87 -12.76 -45.19
CA SER A 12 -50.12 -13.12 -43.77
C SER A 12 -49.27 -14.34 -43.38
N VAL A 13 -48.46 -14.26 -42.33
CA VAL A 13 -47.91 -15.44 -41.61
C VAL A 13 -47.80 -15.14 -40.11
N TYR A 14 -48.52 -15.92 -39.30
CA TYR A 14 -48.24 -16.15 -37.88
C TYR A 14 -46.95 -16.96 -37.75
N LEU A 15 -46.05 -16.63 -36.80
CA LEU A 15 -45.05 -17.60 -36.35
C LEU A 15 -44.94 -17.63 -34.82
N LEU A 16 -45.01 -18.85 -34.27
CA LEU A 16 -44.72 -19.17 -32.87
C LEU A 16 -43.27 -18.81 -32.53
N SER A 17 -43.06 -18.23 -31.34
CA SER A 17 -41.79 -18.34 -30.63
C SER A 17 -41.91 -19.42 -29.54
N VAL A 18 -41.22 -20.55 -29.74
CA VAL A 18 -41.13 -21.64 -28.77
C VAL A 18 -40.19 -21.21 -27.64
N ILE A 19 -40.66 -21.23 -26.39
CA ILE A 19 -39.78 -21.10 -25.22
C ILE A 19 -39.11 -22.45 -24.98
N VAL A 20 -37.84 -22.56 -25.38
CA VAL A 20 -37.00 -23.69 -25.00
C VAL A 20 -36.44 -23.43 -23.60
N MET A 21 -36.94 -24.14 -22.58
CA MET A 21 -36.25 -24.21 -21.29
C MET A 21 -34.98 -25.06 -21.46
N MET A 22 -33.81 -24.41 -21.54
CA MET A 22 -32.53 -25.11 -21.44
C MET A 22 -32.17 -25.29 -19.96
N ASN A 23 -32.32 -26.52 -19.48
CA ASN A 23 -31.88 -26.93 -18.16
C ASN A 23 -30.38 -27.25 -18.21
N VAL A 24 -29.52 -26.24 -18.04
CA VAL A 24 -28.05 -26.42 -18.06
C VAL A 24 -27.55 -26.76 -16.66
N SER A 25 -27.50 -28.06 -16.37
CA SER A 25 -26.66 -28.58 -15.29
C SER A 25 -25.24 -28.75 -15.82
N ASN A 26 -24.32 -27.87 -15.39
CA ASN A 26 -22.89 -28.00 -15.64
C ASN A 26 -22.13 -28.06 -14.30
N ASN A 27 -22.18 -29.23 -13.66
CA ASN A 27 -21.15 -29.60 -12.69
C ASN A 27 -19.94 -30.14 -13.47
N SER A 28 -18.90 -29.32 -13.64
CA SER A 28 -17.57 -29.78 -14.06
C SER A 28 -16.49 -28.95 -13.39
N LEU A 29 -15.53 -29.65 -12.80
CA LEU A 29 -14.36 -29.15 -12.10
C LEU A 29 -13.63 -28.03 -12.87
N GLY A 30 -13.11 -27.08 -12.09
CA GLY A 30 -12.29 -25.99 -12.60
C GLY A 30 -12.53 -24.71 -11.81
N ALA A 31 -12.27 -24.74 -10.50
CA ALA A 31 -12.01 -23.49 -9.81
C ALA A 31 -10.74 -22.92 -10.43
N VAL A 32 -10.90 -21.99 -11.37
CA VAL A 32 -9.86 -21.02 -11.68
C VAL A 32 -9.64 -20.33 -10.35
N GLN A 33 -8.54 -20.70 -9.68
CA GLN A 33 -8.06 -19.98 -8.53
C GLN A 33 -7.80 -18.58 -9.05
N GLU A 34 -8.66 -17.61 -8.66
CA GLU A 34 -8.37 -16.21 -8.94
C GLU A 34 -6.94 -15.97 -8.49
N LEU A 35 -6.11 -15.49 -9.41
CA LEU A 35 -4.92 -14.76 -9.01
C LEU A 35 -5.50 -13.55 -8.28
N SER A 36 -5.58 -13.63 -6.94
CA SER A 36 -5.87 -12.45 -6.15
C SER A 36 -4.84 -11.42 -6.56
N GLU A 37 -5.28 -10.27 -7.03
CA GLU A 37 -4.38 -9.19 -7.40
C GLU A 37 -3.91 -8.50 -6.11
N ILE A 38 -2.77 -7.83 -6.17
CA ILE A 38 -2.31 -6.99 -5.05
C ILE A 38 -3.30 -5.82 -4.93
N PRO A 39 -3.87 -5.54 -3.74
CA PRO A 39 -4.90 -4.52 -3.63
C PRO A 39 -4.45 -3.12 -4.09
N GLU A 40 -5.40 -2.36 -4.64
CA GLU A 40 -5.20 -0.97 -5.04
C GLU A 40 -4.88 -0.06 -3.85
N ALA A 41 -3.95 0.89 -4.04
CA ALA A 41 -3.52 1.86 -3.04
C ALA A 41 -4.68 2.53 -2.29
N LYS A 42 -5.75 2.90 -3.02
CA LYS A 42 -6.94 3.50 -2.40
C LYS A 42 -7.63 2.54 -1.43
N SER A 43 -7.77 1.26 -1.80
CA SER A 43 -8.40 0.26 -0.94
C SER A 43 -7.58 0.05 0.33
N ILE A 44 -6.25 0.04 0.23
CA ILE A 44 -5.33 -0.11 1.36
C ILE A 44 -5.38 1.12 2.27
N TYR A 45 -5.49 2.33 1.70
CA TYR A 45 -5.73 3.54 2.48
C TYR A 45 -7.08 3.47 3.21
N ASP A 46 -8.18 3.27 2.48
CA ASP A 46 -9.55 3.28 3.01
C ASP A 46 -9.79 2.22 4.10
N THR A 47 -9.15 1.04 3.99
CA THR A 47 -9.38 -0.12 4.89
C THR A 47 -8.25 -0.39 5.86
N GLU A 48 -7.13 0.35 5.75
CA GLU A 48 -5.88 0.13 6.48
C GLU A 48 -5.35 -1.32 6.41
N THR A 49 -5.75 -2.05 5.37
CA THR A 49 -5.55 -3.51 5.25
C THR A 49 -5.01 -3.88 3.88
N MET A 50 -4.00 -4.76 3.83
CA MET A 50 -3.55 -5.41 2.59
C MET A 50 -3.64 -6.93 2.70
N HIS A 51 -4.46 -7.54 1.84
CA HIS A 51 -4.49 -8.98 1.62
C HIS A 51 -3.51 -9.34 0.50
N LEU A 52 -2.43 -10.06 0.83
CA LEU A 52 -1.38 -10.41 -0.12
C LEU A 52 -1.69 -11.72 -0.85
N PRO A 53 -1.45 -11.78 -2.17
CA PRO A 53 -1.60 -13.02 -2.92
C PRO A 53 -0.39 -13.94 -2.84
N LYS A 54 -0.56 -15.17 -3.32
CA LYS A 54 0.47 -16.23 -3.29
C LYS A 54 1.68 -16.00 -4.18
N SER A 55 1.72 -14.92 -4.98
CA SER A 55 2.93 -14.48 -5.69
C SER A 55 3.95 -13.84 -4.74
N VAL A 56 3.50 -13.30 -3.59
CA VAL A 56 4.32 -12.48 -2.71
C VAL A 56 5.21 -13.35 -1.83
N GLY A 57 6.51 -13.34 -2.12
CA GLY A 57 7.53 -13.99 -1.30
C GLY A 57 7.99 -13.10 -0.13
N TYR A 58 7.95 -11.78 -0.31
CA TYR A 58 8.40 -10.81 0.70
C TYR A 58 7.45 -9.62 0.79
N PHE A 59 7.17 -9.15 2.00
CA PHE A 59 6.45 -7.91 2.25
C PHE A 59 7.31 -6.92 3.04
N VAL A 60 7.41 -5.68 2.54
CA VAL A 60 8.10 -4.58 3.21
C VAL A 60 7.06 -3.70 3.91
N VAL A 61 7.05 -3.74 5.24
CA VAL A 61 6.28 -2.85 6.10
C VAL A 61 7.06 -1.54 6.24
N LEU A 62 6.52 -0.44 5.70
CA LEU A 62 7.07 0.88 5.97
C LEU A 62 6.63 1.32 7.38
N ILE A 63 7.57 1.74 8.21
CA ILE A 63 7.26 2.60 9.36
C ILE A 63 7.14 4.02 8.80
N ALA A 64 5.96 4.62 8.92
CA ALA A 64 5.67 5.94 8.36
C ALA A 64 6.56 7.03 8.96
N ASN A 65 6.73 8.15 8.26
CA ASN A 65 7.39 9.30 8.88
C ASN A 65 6.48 9.94 9.95
N GLU A 66 7.10 10.54 10.97
CA GLU A 66 6.46 11.07 12.18
C GLU A 66 5.74 10.00 13.03
N ALA A 67 5.97 8.70 12.79
CA ALA A 67 5.32 7.62 13.55
C ALA A 67 5.63 7.65 15.06
N HIS A 68 6.76 8.26 15.45
CA HIS A 68 7.11 8.59 16.83
C HIS A 68 6.19 9.62 17.51
N GLU A 69 5.22 10.22 16.82
CA GLU A 69 4.24 11.15 17.40
C GLU A 69 2.94 10.41 17.83
N ASP A 70 2.46 10.65 19.06
CA ASP A 70 1.23 10.00 19.55
C ASP A 70 0.00 10.59 18.83
N TRP A 71 -0.82 9.71 18.24
CA TRP A 71 -2.12 10.02 17.67
C TRP A 71 -3.00 10.84 18.61
N SER A 72 -2.97 10.50 19.90
CA SER A 72 -3.90 11.02 20.89
C SER A 72 -3.61 12.47 21.29
N GLU A 73 -2.34 12.90 21.17
CA GLU A 73 -1.86 14.23 21.55
C GLU A 73 -1.48 15.08 20.32
N GLU A 74 -0.79 14.47 19.36
CA GLU A 74 -0.04 15.14 18.29
C GLU A 74 -0.52 14.71 16.88
N LYS A 75 -1.79 14.27 16.76
CA LYS A 75 -2.49 13.90 15.50
C LYS A 75 -2.06 14.75 14.28
N HIS A 76 -1.86 16.06 14.48
CA HIS A 76 -1.64 17.02 13.41
C HIS A 76 -0.24 16.97 12.75
N LYS A 77 0.74 16.29 13.36
CA LYS A 77 2.09 16.10 12.79
C LYS A 77 2.17 14.84 11.91
N LEU A 78 1.38 13.82 12.24
CA LEU A 78 1.32 12.57 11.49
C LEU A 78 0.90 12.80 10.03
N LEU A 79 1.36 11.93 9.15
CA LEU A 79 1.09 11.98 7.72
C LEU A 79 -0.40 11.89 7.33
N THR A 80 -1.20 11.18 8.13
CA THR A 80 -2.50 10.62 7.70
C THR A 80 -3.27 10.04 8.89
N ASP A 81 -4.62 10.03 8.87
CA ASP A 81 -5.45 9.24 9.78
C ASP A 81 -5.72 7.80 9.34
N HIS A 82 -5.16 7.40 8.20
CA HIS A 82 -5.21 6.05 7.67
C HIS A 82 -3.79 5.51 7.48
N ASN A 83 -3.43 4.44 8.18
CA ASN A 83 -2.08 3.88 8.23
C ASN A 83 -1.03 4.87 8.81
N PRO A 84 -1.28 5.48 9.99
CA PRO A 84 -0.41 6.53 10.55
C PRO A 84 0.99 6.05 10.96
N TYR A 85 1.16 4.74 11.24
CA TYR A 85 2.37 4.19 11.83
C TYR A 85 3.06 3.14 10.96
N PHE A 86 2.27 2.23 10.39
CA PHE A 86 2.73 1.14 9.54
C PHE A 86 1.95 1.16 8.24
N VAL A 87 2.60 0.89 7.11
CA VAL A 87 1.92 0.84 5.81
C VAL A 87 1.86 -0.60 5.28
N PRO A 88 0.70 -1.28 5.38
CA PRO A 88 -0.54 -0.88 6.06
C PRO A 88 -0.51 -1.18 7.57
N THR A 89 -1.51 -0.70 8.30
CA THR A 89 -1.75 -1.03 9.71
C THR A 89 -2.00 -2.54 9.90
N HIS A 90 -2.71 -3.16 8.95
CA HIS A 90 -3.11 -4.57 9.00
C HIS A 90 -2.67 -5.34 7.74
N ILE A 91 -1.97 -6.45 7.93
CA ILE A 91 -1.45 -7.27 6.83
C ILE A 91 -2.02 -8.67 6.94
N VAL A 92 -2.56 -9.21 5.84
CA VAL A 92 -2.99 -10.61 5.74
C VAL A 92 -2.12 -11.29 4.68
N LEU A 93 -1.28 -12.24 5.10
CA LEU A 93 -0.23 -12.82 4.25
C LEU A 93 -0.30 -14.35 4.15
N PRO A 94 0.08 -14.95 3.00
CA PRO A 94 0.26 -16.39 2.87
C PRO A 94 1.42 -16.90 3.75
N LYS A 95 1.26 -18.08 4.35
CA LYS A 95 2.35 -18.77 5.06
C LYS A 95 3.57 -18.94 4.15
N GLY A 96 4.74 -18.61 4.69
CA GLY A 96 5.99 -18.64 3.95
C GLY A 96 6.39 -17.33 3.29
N THR A 97 5.49 -16.34 3.18
CA THR A 97 5.88 -14.96 2.91
C THR A 97 6.73 -14.43 4.07
N ALA A 98 7.88 -13.83 3.77
CA ALA A 98 8.72 -13.17 4.75
C ALA A 98 8.34 -11.69 4.90
N ILE A 99 8.49 -11.14 6.09
CA ILE A 99 8.28 -9.71 6.39
C ILE A 99 9.62 -9.03 6.68
N VAL A 100 9.72 -7.76 6.29
CA VAL A 100 10.82 -6.83 6.58
C VAL A 100 10.21 -5.51 7.01
N PHE A 101 10.74 -4.89 8.07
CA PHE A 101 10.40 -3.51 8.43
C PHE A 101 11.43 -2.56 7.82
N LEU A 102 10.98 -1.40 7.34
CA LEU A 102 11.82 -0.32 6.82
C LEU A 102 11.47 0.96 7.56
N ASN A 103 12.42 1.54 8.29
CA ASN A 103 12.19 2.76 9.05
C ASN A 103 12.24 4.00 8.15
N ALA A 104 11.13 4.74 8.01
CA ALA A 104 11.12 6.04 7.33
C ALA A 104 10.84 7.23 8.27
N ASP A 105 10.91 7.04 9.59
CA ASP A 105 10.84 8.14 10.56
C ASP A 105 12.16 8.95 10.56
N ALA A 106 12.05 10.19 10.10
CA ALA A 106 13.14 11.06 9.70
C ALA A 106 13.59 11.95 10.87
N PRO A 107 14.90 11.98 11.19
CA PRO A 107 15.41 12.68 12.36
C PRO A 107 15.63 14.16 12.04
N TRP A 108 14.61 14.98 12.28
CA TRP A 108 14.69 16.43 12.05
C TRP A 108 15.67 17.15 12.99
N ASN A 109 15.66 16.79 14.28
CA ASN A 109 16.57 17.32 15.30
C ASN A 109 17.11 16.25 16.27
N THR A 110 16.40 15.13 16.37
CA THR A 110 16.61 14.03 17.32
C THR A 110 16.49 12.73 16.54
N PRO A 111 17.28 11.68 16.84
CA PRO A 111 17.07 10.36 16.25
C PRO A 111 15.70 9.78 16.66
N HIS A 112 14.95 9.24 15.70
CA HIS A 112 13.71 8.46 15.94
C HIS A 112 13.95 6.99 15.56
N PRO A 113 14.73 6.25 16.37
CA PRO A 113 14.95 4.84 16.12
C PRO A 113 13.75 4.00 16.54
N HIS A 114 13.45 2.97 15.77
CA HIS A 114 12.36 2.04 16.08
C HIS A 114 12.89 0.66 16.43
N MET A 115 12.20 -0.01 17.36
CA MET A 115 12.40 -1.43 17.65
C MET A 115 11.04 -2.09 17.72
N ILE A 116 10.72 -2.85 16.69
CA ILE A 116 9.41 -3.45 16.51
C ILE A 116 9.43 -4.88 17.03
N ASN A 117 8.56 -5.16 17.99
CA ASN A 117 8.25 -6.49 18.48
C ASN A 117 7.03 -7.05 17.74
N LEU A 118 7.08 -8.36 17.50
CA LEU A 118 5.93 -9.14 17.06
C LEU A 118 5.50 -10.08 18.18
N GLU A 119 4.29 -9.87 18.68
CA GLU A 119 3.70 -10.67 19.74
C GLU A 119 2.70 -11.68 19.17
N ASP A 120 2.74 -12.92 19.66
CA ASP A 120 1.71 -13.92 19.37
C ASP A 120 0.40 -13.64 20.12
N SER A 121 -0.64 -14.43 19.82
CA SER A 121 -1.94 -14.32 20.48
C SER A 121 -1.95 -14.60 22.00
N SER A 122 -0.83 -15.03 22.58
CA SER A 122 -0.63 -15.18 24.03
C SER A 122 0.14 -14.01 24.65
N GLY A 123 0.54 -13.01 23.86
CA GLY A 123 1.37 -11.87 24.29
C GLY A 123 2.86 -12.20 24.40
N ASN A 124 3.35 -13.28 23.79
CA ASN A 124 4.78 -13.57 23.77
C ASN A 124 5.45 -12.89 22.59
N VAL A 125 6.52 -12.13 22.83
CA VAL A 125 7.39 -11.62 21.75
C VAL A 125 8.10 -12.80 21.08
N ILE A 126 7.75 -13.08 19.82
CA ILE A 126 8.32 -14.17 19.00
C ILE A 126 9.38 -13.71 18.00
N TYR A 127 9.49 -12.40 17.81
CA TYR A 127 10.49 -11.72 17.00
C TYR A 127 10.61 -10.26 17.43
N SER A 128 11.81 -9.72 17.30
CA SER A 128 12.10 -8.29 17.44
C SER A 128 13.04 -7.91 16.30
N THR A 129 12.84 -6.74 15.70
CA THR A 129 13.72 -6.21 14.65
C THR A 129 15.13 -5.87 15.15
N GLY A 130 15.30 -5.71 16.47
CA GLY A 130 16.38 -4.90 17.02
C GLY A 130 16.17 -3.42 16.70
N LYS A 131 17.15 -2.59 17.07
CA LYS A 131 17.10 -1.14 16.84
C LYS A 131 17.36 -0.84 15.36
N MET A 132 16.45 -0.13 14.71
CA MET A 132 16.59 0.38 13.34
C MET A 132 16.70 1.91 13.41
N GLU A 133 17.81 2.49 12.96
CA GLU A 133 17.91 3.94 12.80
C GLU A 133 17.10 4.39 11.54
N TYR A 134 17.07 5.68 11.26
CA TYR A 134 16.41 6.20 10.06
C TYR A 134 16.94 5.58 8.77
N ALA A 135 16.01 5.09 7.94
CA ALA A 135 16.27 4.37 6.71
C ALA A 135 17.12 3.09 6.87
N ASP A 136 17.18 2.51 8.08
CA ASP A 136 17.54 1.11 8.28
C ASP A 136 16.34 0.20 8.02
N ALA A 137 16.63 -1.07 7.74
CA ALA A 137 15.64 -2.12 7.60
C ALA A 137 15.99 -3.32 8.48
N SER A 138 14.97 -4.08 8.89
CA SER A 138 15.16 -5.29 9.68
C SER A 138 15.70 -6.45 8.84
N ASP A 139 16.27 -7.46 9.50
CA ASP A 139 16.38 -8.79 8.91
C ASP A 139 14.99 -9.33 8.51
N SER A 140 14.91 -10.16 7.47
CA SER A 140 13.65 -10.78 7.05
C SER A 140 13.21 -11.89 7.99
N LYS A 141 11.92 -11.92 8.36
CA LYS A 141 11.32 -12.95 9.21
C LYS A 141 10.21 -13.69 8.48
N VAL A 142 10.24 -15.03 8.49
CA VAL A 142 9.06 -15.85 8.16
C VAL A 142 8.34 -16.21 9.46
N LEU A 143 7.01 -16.06 9.46
CA LEU A 143 6.13 -16.38 10.58
C LEU A 143 5.35 -17.69 10.31
N PRO A 144 5.03 -18.49 11.34
CA PRO A 144 4.02 -19.55 11.26
C PRO A 144 2.61 -18.98 10.95
N SER A 145 1.66 -19.85 10.57
CA SER A 145 0.24 -19.50 10.52
C SER A 145 -0.24 -19.04 11.90
N GLY A 146 -1.00 -17.93 11.95
CA GLY A 146 -1.44 -17.34 13.22
C GLY A 146 -1.71 -15.84 13.10
N ASN A 147 -2.08 -15.23 14.23
CA ASN A 147 -2.30 -13.79 14.35
C ASN A 147 -1.23 -13.20 15.27
N TYR A 148 -0.72 -12.02 14.88
CA TYR A 148 0.36 -11.33 15.57
C TYR A 148 0.07 -9.84 15.70
N SER A 149 0.45 -9.25 16.82
CA SER A 149 0.46 -7.79 17.02
C SER A 149 1.82 -7.23 16.59
N ILE A 150 1.81 -6.06 15.95
CA ILE A 150 3.00 -5.22 15.70
C ILE A 150 3.00 -4.12 16.75
N ILE A 151 4.08 -3.99 17.53
CA ILE A 151 4.21 -3.01 18.62
C ILE A 151 5.64 -2.46 18.65
N ASP A 152 5.82 -1.13 18.74
CA ASP A 152 7.13 -0.52 19.04
C ASP A 152 7.43 -0.55 20.55
N THR A 153 8.70 -0.78 20.94
CA THR A 153 9.09 -0.89 22.35
C THR A 153 9.20 0.43 23.12
N GLU A 154 9.37 1.56 22.42
CA GLU A 154 9.49 2.89 23.00
C GLU A 154 8.18 3.69 22.79
N TYR A 155 7.58 3.57 21.62
CA TYR A 155 6.36 4.28 21.22
C TYR A 155 5.13 3.37 21.28
N ASP A 156 4.61 3.12 22.48
CA ASP A 156 3.60 2.07 22.73
C ASP A 156 2.21 2.31 22.09
N TRP A 157 2.00 3.48 21.47
CA TRP A 157 0.85 3.79 20.61
C TRP A 157 0.98 3.22 19.19
N MET A 158 2.20 3.01 18.69
CA MET A 158 2.45 2.43 17.37
C MET A 158 2.01 0.97 17.31
N LYS A 159 0.82 0.74 16.76
CA LYS A 159 0.17 -0.57 16.72
C LYS A 159 -0.25 -0.96 15.32
N GLY A 160 -0.04 -2.23 14.98
CA GLY A 160 -0.51 -2.88 13.76
C GLY A 160 -0.77 -4.36 13.99
N SER A 161 -1.11 -5.11 12.93
CA SER A 161 -1.29 -6.56 13.03
C SER A 161 -0.93 -7.33 11.77
N ILE A 162 -0.54 -8.59 11.97
CA ILE A 162 -0.23 -9.54 10.91
C ILE A 162 -1.08 -10.80 11.11
N THR A 163 -1.84 -11.17 10.08
CA THR A 163 -2.55 -12.45 9.99
C THR A 163 -1.87 -13.32 8.95
N VAL A 164 -1.31 -14.46 9.38
CA VAL A 164 -0.66 -15.44 8.52
C VAL A 164 -1.64 -16.58 8.26
N THR A 165 -2.10 -16.68 7.01
CA THR A 165 -3.08 -17.68 6.59
C THR A 165 -2.47 -19.07 6.46
N GLU A 166 -3.30 -20.11 6.37
CA GLU A 166 -2.80 -21.48 6.13
C GLU A 166 -2.34 -21.74 4.70
N GLU A 167 -2.66 -20.85 3.76
CA GLU A 167 -2.28 -20.98 2.36
C GLU A 167 -0.80 -20.66 2.17
N ASN A 168 -0.07 -21.48 1.43
CA ASN A 168 1.34 -21.23 1.18
C ASN A 168 1.54 -20.14 0.13
N SER A 169 2.53 -19.27 0.34
CA SER A 169 3.15 -18.51 -0.74
C SER A 169 3.85 -19.45 -1.72
N THR A 170 3.91 -19.04 -2.98
CA THR A 170 4.44 -19.82 -4.11
C THR A 170 5.36 -19.02 -5.02
N GLY A 171 5.45 -17.70 -4.84
CA GLY A 171 6.28 -16.81 -5.63
C GLY A 171 7.38 -16.13 -4.81
N ASN A 172 8.09 -15.23 -5.48
CA ASN A 172 9.24 -14.50 -4.97
C ASN A 172 9.09 -12.98 -5.10
N GLU A 173 7.87 -12.50 -5.39
CA GLU A 173 7.58 -11.09 -5.56
C GLU A 173 7.75 -10.36 -4.21
N ILE A 174 8.41 -9.20 -4.25
CA ILE A 174 8.54 -8.28 -3.12
C ILE A 174 7.47 -7.21 -3.30
N VAL A 175 6.64 -6.97 -2.28
CA VAL A 175 5.57 -5.96 -2.28
C VAL A 175 5.72 -5.04 -1.07
N GLY A 176 5.31 -3.78 -1.19
CA GLY A 176 5.25 -2.85 -0.07
C GLY A 176 4.47 -1.59 -0.38
N GLY A 177 4.19 -0.81 0.67
CA GLY A 177 3.67 0.54 0.57
C GLY A 177 4.77 1.59 0.74
N PHE A 178 4.64 2.75 0.09
CA PHE A 178 5.55 3.88 0.23
C PHE A 178 4.78 5.20 0.21
N TYR A 179 5.03 6.09 1.17
CA TYR A 179 4.49 7.45 1.15
C TYR A 179 5.44 8.40 0.43
N SER A 180 4.91 9.23 -0.46
CA SER A 180 5.66 10.28 -1.17
C SER A 180 4.86 11.59 -1.20
N PRO A 181 5.51 12.77 -1.16
CA PRO A 181 4.83 14.04 -1.41
C PRO A 181 4.13 14.05 -2.77
N SER A 182 2.85 14.43 -2.84
CA SER A 182 2.16 14.68 -4.12
C SER A 182 2.52 16.03 -4.72
N HIS A 183 2.84 17.02 -3.87
CA HIS A 183 2.95 18.41 -4.28
C HIS A 183 4.00 18.66 -5.36
N GLU A 184 3.63 19.50 -6.32
CA GLU A 184 4.56 20.03 -7.32
C GLU A 184 5.32 21.20 -6.71
N VAL A 185 6.58 20.99 -6.30
CA VAL A 185 7.49 22.11 -6.00
C VAL A 185 7.60 23.03 -7.23
N SER A 186 7.53 24.33 -7.00
CA SER A 186 7.47 25.34 -8.07
C SER A 186 8.69 25.33 -8.99
N ASN A 187 9.83 24.83 -8.50
CA ASN A 187 10.93 24.37 -9.30
C ASN A 187 11.10 22.86 -9.12
N LYS A 188 10.88 22.09 -10.19
CA LYS A 188 11.04 20.63 -10.22
C LYS A 188 12.49 20.16 -10.16
N LEU A 189 13.47 21.07 -10.27
CA LEU A 189 14.89 20.76 -10.28
C LEU A 189 15.60 21.45 -9.11
N ASP A 190 16.59 20.81 -8.51
CA ASP A 190 17.56 21.51 -7.66
C ASP A 190 18.54 22.33 -8.55
N ASN A 191 19.42 23.10 -7.92
CA ASN A 191 20.40 24.01 -8.53
C ASN A 191 21.41 23.31 -9.45
N ASP A 192 21.53 21.97 -9.36
CA ASP A 192 22.36 21.12 -10.23
C ASP A 192 21.59 20.55 -11.44
N GLY A 193 20.28 20.76 -11.52
CA GLY A 193 19.41 20.25 -12.58
C GLY A 193 18.85 18.84 -12.34
N ILE A 194 19.04 18.25 -11.16
CA ILE A 194 18.44 16.96 -10.79
C ILE A 194 17.00 17.17 -10.30
N VAL A 195 16.10 16.22 -10.60
CA VAL A 195 14.70 16.28 -10.17
C VAL A 195 14.59 16.29 -8.64
N HIS A 196 13.83 17.24 -8.09
CA HIS A 196 13.69 17.46 -6.66
C HIS A 196 12.79 16.40 -6.01
N PRO A 197 13.20 15.76 -4.90
CA PRO A 197 12.46 14.64 -4.30
C PRO A 197 11.17 15.05 -3.58
N GLY A 198 11.00 16.33 -3.21
CA GLY A 198 9.73 16.86 -2.70
C GLY A 198 8.60 16.95 -3.74
N TRP A 199 8.53 16.03 -4.71
CA TRP A 199 7.49 15.94 -5.75
C TRP A 199 7.31 14.49 -6.23
N LEU A 200 6.05 14.05 -6.36
CA LEU A 200 5.67 12.71 -6.82
C LEU A 200 6.41 12.25 -8.09
N GLY A 201 6.59 13.15 -9.07
CA GLY A 201 7.26 12.81 -10.33
C GLY A 201 8.72 12.38 -10.19
N TYR A 202 9.38 12.73 -9.08
CA TYR A 202 10.66 12.13 -8.70
C TYR A 202 10.50 10.62 -8.51
N TYR A 203 9.61 10.20 -7.61
CA TYR A 203 9.37 8.79 -7.29
C TYR A 203 8.80 8.01 -8.48
N GLU A 204 7.93 8.62 -9.29
CA GLU A 204 7.45 8.03 -10.55
C GLU A 204 8.59 7.72 -11.53
N SER A 205 9.70 8.46 -11.47
CA SER A 205 10.89 8.21 -12.29
C SER A 205 11.90 7.28 -11.62
N GLU A 206 12.14 7.43 -10.32
CA GLU A 206 13.17 6.68 -9.60
C GLU A 206 12.73 5.26 -9.23
N PHE A 207 11.46 4.98 -8.92
CA PHE A 207 11.00 3.60 -8.67
C PHE A 207 11.28 2.69 -9.90
N PRO A 208 10.81 3.01 -11.12
CA PRO A 208 11.13 2.22 -12.33
C PRO A 208 12.62 2.14 -12.63
N LYS A 209 13.36 3.25 -12.50
CA LYS A 209 14.81 3.32 -12.71
C LYS A 209 15.60 2.42 -11.74
N ASN A 210 15.08 2.23 -10.53
CA ASN A 210 15.65 1.34 -9.52
C ASN A 210 15.06 -0.09 -9.56
N GLY A 211 14.26 -0.42 -10.57
CA GLY A 211 13.75 -1.78 -10.83
C GLY A 211 12.44 -2.14 -10.11
N PHE A 212 11.69 -1.15 -9.63
CA PHE A 212 10.37 -1.33 -9.04
C PHE A 212 9.25 -0.97 -10.01
N ASN A 213 8.19 -1.76 -10.01
CA ASN A 213 6.92 -1.38 -10.63
C ASN A 213 6.10 -0.59 -9.61
N ILE A 214 5.57 0.56 -9.99
CA ILE A 214 4.46 1.18 -9.25
C ILE A 214 3.19 0.50 -9.74
N LEU A 215 2.55 -0.28 -8.87
CA LEU A 215 1.34 -1.03 -9.18
C LEU A 215 0.11 -0.11 -9.16
N SER A 216 -0.01 0.68 -8.10
CA SER A 216 -1.12 1.60 -7.89
C SER A 216 -0.69 2.81 -7.06
N LYS A 217 -1.50 3.87 -7.12
CA LYS A 217 -1.26 5.14 -6.44
C LYS A 217 -2.56 5.70 -5.90
N TYR A 218 -2.51 6.32 -4.72
CA TYR A 218 -3.64 7.08 -4.18
C TYR A 218 -3.16 8.38 -3.55
N ASN A 219 -3.62 9.50 -4.10
CA ASN A 219 -3.40 10.82 -3.52
C ASN A 219 -4.43 11.05 -2.41
N PHE A 220 -3.95 11.47 -1.25
CA PHE A 220 -4.76 11.90 -0.11
C PHE A 220 -4.27 13.27 0.37
N ASN A 221 -5.12 13.97 1.11
CA ASN A 221 -4.79 15.26 1.72
C ASN A 221 -5.14 15.18 3.20
N TYR A 222 -4.14 15.37 4.06
CA TYR A 222 -4.31 15.33 5.49
C TYR A 222 -4.55 16.73 6.06
N ASN A 223 -5.83 17.06 6.23
CA ASN A 223 -6.29 18.41 6.59
C ASN A 223 -6.24 18.68 8.10
N THR A 224 -5.06 18.92 8.67
CA THR A 224 -4.95 19.54 10.01
C THR A 224 -3.78 20.52 10.16
N CYS A 225 -4.05 21.82 9.95
CA CYS A 225 -3.71 22.80 10.99
C CYS A 225 -4.68 23.98 10.99
N SER A 226 -5.73 23.89 11.82
CA SER A 226 -6.67 25.00 12.07
C SER A 226 -6.18 26.00 13.12
N TYR A 227 -5.10 25.69 13.85
CA TYR A 227 -4.65 26.47 15.03
C TYR A 227 -3.20 27.00 14.94
N CYS A 228 -2.50 26.87 13.81
CA CYS A 228 -1.11 27.32 13.63
C CYS A 228 -0.96 28.86 13.73
N GLU A 229 -1.04 29.40 14.95
CA GLU A 229 -0.86 30.81 15.31
C GLU A 229 0.59 31.23 15.13
N GLY A 230 0.97 31.50 13.88
CA GLY A 230 2.35 31.88 13.58
C GLY A 230 2.86 31.54 12.19
N LYS A 231 1.98 31.53 11.16
CA LYS A 231 2.34 31.44 9.73
C LYS A 231 3.46 30.44 9.40
N PHE A 232 3.03 29.24 9.00
CA PHE A 232 3.86 28.12 8.51
C PHE A 232 4.63 27.38 9.61
N TRP A 233 4.34 26.09 9.77
CA TRP A 233 5.42 25.13 9.91
C TRP A 233 6.32 25.27 8.68
N PRO A 234 7.66 25.33 8.81
CA PRO A 234 8.57 25.45 7.66
C PRO A 234 8.34 24.35 6.61
N ASP A 235 7.93 23.17 7.09
CA ASP A 235 7.59 22.02 6.29
C ASP A 235 6.08 21.96 6.03
N ASN A 236 5.71 21.87 4.74
CA ASN A 236 4.33 21.78 4.29
C ASN A 236 3.77 20.35 4.46
N LYS A 237 3.93 19.76 5.66
CA LYS A 237 3.45 18.42 6.04
C LYS A 237 1.92 18.31 5.94
N THR A 238 1.21 19.43 6.07
CA THR A 238 -0.22 19.63 5.75
C THR A 238 -0.52 19.57 4.24
N GLY A 239 0.25 18.78 3.50
CA GLY A 239 0.25 18.74 2.05
C GLY A 239 -0.44 17.51 1.47
N GLU A 240 -0.69 17.55 0.16
CA GLU A 240 -1.10 16.38 -0.59
C GLU A 240 0.03 15.35 -0.60
N HIS A 241 -0.29 14.11 -0.24
CA HIS A 241 0.62 12.97 -0.19
C HIS A 241 0.06 11.80 -1.00
N THR A 242 0.95 10.97 -1.51
CA THR A 242 0.62 9.80 -2.35
C THR A 242 1.06 8.54 -1.65
N LEU A 243 0.11 7.61 -1.43
CA LEU A 243 0.42 6.21 -1.16
C LEU A 243 0.74 5.53 -2.49
N LEU A 244 1.97 5.07 -2.64
CA LEU A 244 2.42 4.20 -3.73
C LEU A 244 2.38 2.75 -3.23
N ILE A 245 1.82 1.84 -4.01
CA ILE A 245 2.03 0.39 -3.82
C ILE A 245 2.99 -0.06 -4.91
N PHE A 246 4.09 -0.71 -4.50
CA PHE A 246 5.13 -1.16 -5.40
C PHE A 246 5.28 -2.68 -5.40
N SER A 247 5.83 -3.22 -6.49
CA SER A 247 6.46 -4.55 -6.45
C SER A 247 7.76 -4.64 -7.22
N THR A 248 8.57 -5.66 -6.90
CA THR A 248 9.75 -6.03 -7.68
C THR A 248 10.06 -7.52 -7.57
N ASN A 249 10.80 -8.05 -8.53
CA ASN A 249 11.34 -9.42 -8.53
C ASN A 249 12.87 -9.45 -8.36
N GLN A 250 13.46 -8.32 -7.94
CA GLN A 250 14.89 -8.20 -7.60
C GLN A 250 15.22 -9.02 -6.33
N PRO A 251 16.49 -9.39 -6.12
CA PRO A 251 16.94 -9.95 -4.84
C PRO A 251 16.62 -9.02 -3.68
N LEU A 252 16.20 -9.57 -2.53
CA LEU A 252 15.74 -8.78 -1.38
C LEU A 252 16.76 -7.71 -0.95
N ILE A 253 18.04 -8.07 -0.87
CA ILE A 253 19.11 -7.14 -0.45
C ILE A 253 19.18 -5.93 -1.39
N GLU A 254 19.19 -6.16 -2.72
CA GLU A 254 19.22 -5.09 -3.71
C GLU A 254 17.95 -4.22 -3.68
N ALA A 255 16.79 -4.81 -3.38
CA ALA A 255 15.54 -4.09 -3.24
C ALA A 255 15.55 -3.20 -1.99
N ILE A 256 15.98 -3.73 -0.84
CA ILE A 256 16.08 -2.98 0.41
C ILE A 256 17.09 -1.84 0.27
N GLU A 257 18.31 -2.07 -0.23
CA GLU A 257 19.32 -1.01 -0.42
C GLU A 257 18.78 0.18 -1.24
N LYS A 258 17.98 -0.09 -2.28
CA LYS A 258 17.36 0.94 -3.13
C LYS A 258 16.18 1.63 -2.46
N LEU A 259 15.36 0.91 -1.69
CA LEU A 259 14.28 1.50 -0.90
C LEU A 259 14.84 2.39 0.23
N GLN A 260 15.90 1.98 0.91
CA GLN A 260 16.60 2.79 1.91
C GLN A 260 17.13 4.10 1.32
N LYS A 261 17.60 4.08 0.06
CA LYS A 261 17.97 5.30 -0.66
C LYS A 261 16.74 6.19 -0.92
N LEU A 262 15.64 5.62 -1.44
CA LEU A 262 14.40 6.36 -1.70
C LEU A 262 13.79 6.97 -0.43
N VAL A 263 13.91 6.32 0.73
CA VAL A 263 13.58 6.89 2.04
C VAL A 263 14.48 8.08 2.37
N LYS A 264 15.81 7.95 2.23
CA LYS A 264 16.77 9.05 2.50
C LYS A 264 16.59 10.25 1.57
N ASP A 265 16.15 10.01 0.34
CA ASP A 265 15.80 11.07 -0.61
C ASP A 265 14.48 11.78 -0.18
N ASN A 266 13.61 11.12 0.60
CA ASN A 266 12.30 11.61 1.07
C ASN A 266 12.36 12.43 2.37
N VAL A 267 13.25 13.42 2.41
CA VAL A 267 13.49 14.31 3.58
C VAL A 267 12.43 15.40 3.80
N TYR A 268 11.36 15.43 2.99
CA TYR A 268 10.31 16.47 3.04
C TYR A 268 8.97 15.96 3.58
N ILE A 269 9.02 14.97 4.45
CA ILE A 269 7.88 14.60 5.30
C ILE A 269 8.11 15.13 6.71
#